data_AF-A0A8S3ESS0-F1
#
_entry.id   AF-A0A8S3ESS0-F1
#
_cell.length_a   1.000
_cell.length_b   1.000
_cell.length_c   1.000
_cell.angle_alpha   90.00
_cell.angle_beta   90.00
_cell.angle_gamma   90.00
#
_symmetry.space_group_name_H-M   'P 1'
#
loop_
_entity.id
_entity.type
_entity.pdbx_description
1 polymer ?
#
loop_
_entity_poly.entity_id
_entity_poly.type
_entity_poly.pdbx_seq_one_letter_code
_entity_poly.pdbx_strand_id
1 'polypeptide(L)' 'MCLLIGFIIILYVSYRLYQHFYPTPNISPNGKYILISGCDTGFGHGLAIELDKQGFNVLA' A
#
# COMPACT_ATOMS: atom_id res chain seq x y z
N MET A 1 -27.98 -0.11 20.07
CA MET A 1 -27.24 1.05 19.54
C MET A 1 -25.89 1.23 20.24
N CYS A 2 -25.83 1.47 21.55
CA CYS A 2 -24.54 1.65 22.26
C CYS A 2 -23.59 0.44 22.20
N LEU A 3 -24.10 -0.80 22.30
CA LEU A 3 -23.29 -2.01 22.20
C LEU A 3 -22.67 -2.21 20.80
N LEU A 4 -23.41 -1.87 19.74
CA LEU A 4 -22.90 -1.95 18.36
C LEU A 4 -21.78 -0.93 18.13
N ILE A 5 -21.96 0.29 18.64
CA ILE A 5 -20.94 1.34 18.54
C ILE A 5 -19.67 0.91 19.28
N GLY A 6 -19.80 0.37 20.51
CA GLY A 6 -18.68 -0.17 21.27
C GLY A 6 -17.93 -1.27 20.50
N PHE A 7 -18.65 -2.18 19.86
CA PHE A 7 -18.05 -3.25 19.05
C PHE A 7 -17.29 -2.71 17.83
N ILE A 8 -17.84 -1.74 17.10
CA ILE A 8 -17.17 -1.11 15.95
C ILE A 8 -15.88 -0.40 16.40
N ILE A 9 -15.92 0.30 17.55
CA ILE A 9 -14.73 0.96 18.10
C ILE A 9 -13.66 -0.07 18.45
N ILE A 10 -14.04 -1.17 19.10
CA ILE A 10 -13.09 -2.24 19.46
C ILE A 10 -12.45 -2.84 18.20
N LEU A 11 -13.24 -3.13 17.16
CA LEU A 11 -12.71 -3.63 15.88
C LEU A 11 -11.79 -2.63 15.18
N TYR A 12 -12.14 -1.35 15.20
CA TYR A 12 -11.32 -0.30 14.61
C TYR A 12 -9.98 -0.17 15.33
N VAL A 13 -10.01 -0.13 16.67
CA VAL A 13 -8.79 -0.02 17.50
C VAL A 13 -7.92 -1.26 17.34
N SER A 14 -8.50 -2.46 17.34
CA SER A 14 -7.75 -3.70 17.15
C SER A 14 -7.12 -3.78 15.76
N TYR A 15 -7.83 -3.35 14.71
CA TYR A 15 -7.29 -3.25 13.35
C TYR A 15 -6.10 -2.28 13.27
N ARG A 16 -6.24 -1.09 13.88
CA ARG A 16 -5.18 -0.08 13.92
C ARG A 16 -3.96 -0.56 14.69
N LEU A 17 -4.14 -1.25 15.82
CA LEU A 17 -3.07 -1.87 16.58
C LEU A 17 -2.37 -2.95 15.75
N TYR A 18 -3.13 -3.82 15.09
CA TYR A 18 -2.59 -4.86 14.24
C TYR A 18 -1.70 -4.29 13.13
N GLN A 19 -2.16 -3.25 12.43
CA GLN A 19 -1.34 -2.58 11.41
C GLN A 19 -0.07 -1.93 11.96
N HIS A 20 -0.12 -1.43 13.21
CA HIS A 20 1.05 -0.84 13.85
C HIS A 20 2.10 -1.89 14.24
N PHE A 21 1.66 -3.04 14.74
CA PHE A 21 2.56 -4.14 15.13
C PHE A 21 3.06 -4.95 13.93
N TYR A 22 2.31 -4.98 12.84
CA TYR A 22 2.65 -5.68 11.60
C TYR A 22 2.66 -4.71 10.42
N PRO A 23 3.61 -3.76 10.37
CA PRO A 23 3.73 -2.86 9.23
C PRO A 23 4.05 -3.67 7.96
N THR A 24 3.56 -3.18 6.83
CA THR A 24 3.93 -3.75 5.53
C THR A 24 5.45 -3.72 5.38
N PRO A 25 6.07 -4.81 4.90
CA PRO A 25 7.51 -4.87 4.76
C PRO A 25 8.00 -3.73 3.85
N ASN A 26 8.99 -2.97 4.33
CA ASN A 26 9.63 -1.95 3.50
C ASN A 26 10.52 -2.65 2.47
N ILE A 27 10.11 -2.58 1.20
CA ILE A 27 10.84 -3.20 0.10
C ILE A 27 11.88 -2.18 -0.39
N SER A 28 13.16 -2.51 -0.18
CA SER A 28 14.25 -1.71 -0.75
C SER A 28 14.19 -1.73 -2.29
N PRO A 29 14.26 -0.57 -2.96
CA PRO A 29 14.27 -0.50 -4.42
C PRO A 29 15.55 -1.04 -5.07
N ASN A 30 16.64 -1.10 -4.31
CA ASN A 30 17.96 -1.45 -4.83
C ASN A 30 17.97 -2.84 -5.50
N GLY A 31 18.33 -2.85 -6.79
CA GLY A 31 18.43 -4.07 -7.59
C GLY A 31 17.08 -4.72 -7.93
N LYS A 32 15.94 -4.06 -7.69
CA LYS A 32 14.61 -4.56 -8.06
C LYS A 32 14.10 -3.88 -9.33
N TYR A 33 13.38 -4.66 -10.12
CA TYR A 33 12.72 -4.24 -11.34
C TYR A 33 11.24 -4.58 -11.27
N ILE A 34 10.39 -3.66 -11.75
CA ILE A 34 8.94 -3.82 -11.73
C ILE A 34 8.42 -3.65 -13.15
N LEU A 35 7.75 -4.68 -13.68
CA LEU A 35 7.08 -4.63 -14.97
C LEU A 35 5.61 -4.25 -14.76
N ILE A 36 5.17 -3.17 -15.40
CA ILE A 36 3.78 -2.69 -15.34
C ILE A 36 3.23 -2.69 -16.76
N SER A 37 2.29 -3.59 -17.05
CA SER A 37 1.57 -3.58 -18.33
C SER A 37 0.39 -2.62 -18.30
N GLY A 38 0.06 -2.02 -19.46
CA GLY A 38 -1.08 -1.12 -19.59
C GLY A 38 -0.93 0.20 -18.80
N CYS A 39 0.25 0.81 -18.84
CA CYS A 39 0.60 2.02 -18.10
C CYS A 39 0.43 3.33 -18.88
N ASP A 40 -0.16 3.28 -20.08
CA ASP A 40 -0.34 4.47 -20.92
C ASP A 40 -1.23 5.52 -20.24
N THR A 41 -2.26 5.09 -19.52
CA THR A 41 -3.21 5.96 -18.79
C THR A 41 -3.74 5.31 -17.51
N GLY A 42 -4.46 6.08 -16.68
CA GLY A 42 -5.20 5.56 -15.53
C GLY A 42 -4.30 5.10 -14.38
N PHE A 43 -4.71 4.03 -13.70
CA PHE A 43 -4.03 3.54 -12.50
C PHE A 43 -2.60 3.04 -12.79
N GLY A 44 -2.40 2.32 -13.90
CA GLY A 44 -1.08 1.81 -14.28
C GLY A 44 -0.07 2.93 -14.49
N HIS A 45 -0.49 4.03 -15.12
CA HIS A 45 0.34 5.22 -15.33
C HIS A 45 0.76 5.86 -14.01
N GLY A 46 -0.20 6.09 -13.10
CA GLY A 46 0.08 6.67 -11.79
C GLY A 46 0.99 5.79 -10.94
N LEU A 47 0.76 4.46 -10.99
CA LEU A 47 1.58 3.49 -10.26
C LEU A 47 3.03 3.47 -10.78
N ALA A 48 3.22 3.52 -12.10
CA ALA A 48 4.56 3.58 -12.70
C ALA A 48 5.34 4.80 -12.21
N ILE A 49 4.71 5.99 -12.23
CA ILE A 49 5.33 7.24 -11.78
C ILE A 49 5.66 7.19 -10.28
N GLU A 50 4.74 6.68 -9.46
CA GLU A 50 4.94 6.65 -8.01
C GLU A 50 6.07 5.69 -7.61
N LEU A 51 6.16 4.53 -8.24
CA LEU A 51 7.23 3.56 -7.98
C LEU A 51 8.60 4.04 -8.49
N ASP A 52 8.63 4.71 -9.64
CA ASP A 52 9.85 5.34 -10.16
C ASP A 52 10.36 6.43 -9.21
N LYS A 53 9.46 7.28 -8.69
CA LYS A 53 9.79 8.30 -7.65
C LYS A 53 10.31 7.70 -6.35
N GLN A 54 9.85 6.50 -5.99
CA GLN A 54 10.34 5.77 -4.83
C GLN A 54 11.70 5.08 -5.08
N GLY A 55 12.24 5.18 -6.30
CA GLY A 55 13.57 4.69 -6.69
C GLY A 55 13.59 3.27 -7.25
N PHE A 56 12.44 2.68 -7.56
CA PHE A 56 12.37 1.38 -8.23
C PHE A 56 12.69 1.53 -9.72
N ASN A 57 13.33 0.52 -10.31
CA ASN A 57 13.50 0.47 -11.76
C ASN A 57 12.19 -0.04 -12.39
N VAL A 58 11.40 0.87 -12.97
CA VAL A 58 10.11 0.52 -13.59
C VAL A 58 10.28 0.29 -15.08
N LEU A 59 9.72 -0.81 -15.56
CA LEU A 59 9.53 -1.14 -16.97
C LEU A 59 8.04 -0.96 -17.26
N ALA A 60 7.71 0.12 -17.96
CA ALA A 60 6.36 0.56 -18.26
C ALA A 60 6.20 0.58 -19.78
#